data_AF-A0AAC9NGC3-F1
#
_entry.id   AF-A0AAC9NGC3-F1
#
_cell.length_a   1.000
_cell.length_b   1.000
_cell.length_c   1.000
_cell.angle_alpha   90.00
_cell.angle_beta   90.00
_cell.angle_gamma   90.00
#
_symmetry.space_group_name_H-M   'P 1'
#
loop_
_entity.id
_entity.type
_entity.pdbx_description
1 polymer ?
#
loop_
_entity_poly.entity_id
_entity_poly.type
_entity_poly.pdbx_seq_one_letter_code
_entity_poly.pdbx_strand_id
1 'polypeptide(L)' 'MDSIQVFVKQKRKELKLTQEDLALNAGVGLRFVRDLEQGKKTLRLDKVNDVLALFGKEVGVIDQTRE' A
#
# COMPACT_ATOMS: atom_id res chain seq x y z
N MET A 1 12.39 8.99 4.31
CA MET A 1 11.03 9.15 3.76
C MET A 1 10.43 7.76 3.68
N ASP A 2 9.32 7.51 4.38
CA ASP A 2 8.73 6.17 4.39
C ASP A 2 8.09 5.88 3.03
N SER A 3 8.56 4.84 2.36
CA SER A 3 7.97 4.42 1.10
C SER A 3 6.57 3.83 1.32
N ILE A 4 5.74 3.84 0.28
CA ILE A 4 4.35 3.38 0.32
C ILE A 4 4.23 1.97 0.96
N GLN A 5 5.17 1.07 0.67
CA GLN A 5 5.21 -0.29 1.25
C GLN A 5 5.29 -0.27 2.79
N VAL A 6 6.10 0.64 3.37
CA VAL A 6 6.34 0.73 4.81
C VAL A 6 5.10 1.29 5.48
N PHE A 7 4.54 2.36 4.90
CA PHE A 7 3.30 2.97 5.36
C PHE A 7 2.14 1.96 5.41
N VAL A 8 1.90 1.23 4.31
CA VAL A 8 0.82 0.23 4.23
C VAL A 8 1.02 -0.88 5.25
N LYS A 9 2.25 -1.39 5.38
CA LYS A 9 2.58 -2.46 6.33
C LYS A 9 2.44 -2.02 7.79
N GLN A 10 2.80 -0.78 8.12
CA GLN A 10 2.60 -0.21 9.45
C GLN A 10 1.12 -0.04 9.76
N LYS A 11 0.35 0.61 8.87
CA LYS A 11 -1.09 0.81 9.06
C LYS A 11 -1.86 -0.49 9.21
N ARG A 12 -1.52 -1.51 8.41
CA ARG A 12 -2.12 -2.84 8.55
C ARG A 12 -1.87 -3.44 9.94
N LYS A 13 -0.63 -3.33 10.45
CA LYS A 13 -0.27 -3.82 11.80
C LYS A 13 -0.95 -3.03 12.92
N GLU A 14 -1.04 -1.71 12.81
CA GLU A 14 -1.74 -0.84 13.76
C GLU A 14 -3.22 -1.24 13.90
N LEU A 15 -3.87 -1.54 12.78
CA LEU A 15 -5.27 -1.98 12.72
C LEU A 15 -5.45 -3.48 13.00
N LYS A 16 -4.36 -4.21 13.29
CA LYS A 16 -4.36 -5.67 13.53
C LYS A 16 -5.01 -6.50 12.42
N LEU A 17 -4.91 -6.02 11.18
CA LEU A 17 -5.45 -6.70 10.01
C LEU A 17 -4.46 -7.76 9.49
N THR A 18 -4.98 -8.90 9.05
CA THR A 18 -4.19 -9.84 8.25
C THR A 18 -4.00 -9.28 6.82
N GLN A 19 -3.09 -9.89 6.05
CA GLN A 19 -2.93 -9.51 4.64
C GLN A 19 -4.19 -9.86 3.82
N GLU A 20 -4.92 -10.90 4.23
CA GLU A 20 -6.18 -11.33 3.61
C GLU A 20 -7.30 -10.32 3.88
N ASP A 21 -7.42 -9.84 5.12
CA ASP A 21 -8.40 -8.80 5.48
C ASP A 21 -8.14 -7.51 4.69
N LEU A 22 -6.87 -7.08 4.61
CA LEU A 22 -6.52 -5.89 3.84
C LEU A 22 -6.85 -6.04 2.36
N ALA A 23 -6.56 -7.21 1.79
CA ALA A 23 -6.84 -7.50 0.38
C ALA A 23 -8.36 -7.47 0.10
N LEU A 24 -9.14 -8.11 0.98
CA LEU A 24 -10.59 -8.16 0.89
C LEU A 24 -11.20 -6.76 1.01
N ASN A 25 -10.80 -5.98 2.01
CA ASN A 25 -11.31 -4.64 2.25
C ASN A 25 -10.98 -3.69 1.08
N ALA A 26 -9.80 -3.84 0.47
CA ALA A 26 -9.37 -3.01 -0.66
C ALA A 26 -9.93 -3.49 -2.01
N GLY A 27 -10.62 -4.65 -2.05
CA GLY A 27 -11.07 -5.24 -3.31
C GLY A 27 -9.93 -5.66 -4.24
N VAL A 28 -8.78 -6.04 -3.68
CA VAL A 28 -7.60 -6.48 -4.44
C VAL A 28 -7.24 -7.93 -4.11
N GLY A 29 -6.48 -8.58 -5.00
CA GLY A 29 -6.01 -9.94 -4.74
C GLY A 29 -4.95 -9.98 -3.62
N LEU A 30 -4.94 -11.03 -2.80
CA LEU A 30 -3.94 -11.25 -1.74
C LEU A 30 -2.49 -11.13 -2.24
N ARG A 31 -2.23 -11.62 -3.45
CA ARG A 31 -0.90 -11.51 -4.09
C ARG A 31 -0.48 -10.05 -4.30
N PHE A 32 -1.43 -9.17 -4.61
CA PHE A 32 -1.14 -7.74 -4.77
C PHE A 32 -0.68 -7.12 -3.45
N VAL A 33 -1.37 -7.40 -2.35
CA VAL A 33 -0.97 -6.89 -1.02
C VAL A 33 0.42 -7.40 -0.63
N ARG A 34 0.73 -8.68 -0.91
CA ARG A 34 2.08 -9.23 -0.69
C ARG A 34 3.14 -8.52 -1.52
N ASP A 35 2.90 -8.39 -2.82
CA ASP A 35 3.81 -7.69 -3.75
C ASP A 35 4.04 -6.23 -3.32
N LEU A 36 2.99 -5.55 -2.85
CA LEU A 36 3.04 -4.18 -2.34
C LEU A 36 3.87 -4.08 -1.05
N GLU A 37 3.62 -4.94 -0.06
CA GLU A 37 4.36 -4.92 1.22
C GLU A 37 5.82 -5.41 1.09
N GLN A 38 6.12 -6.23 0.08
CA GLN A 38 7.47 -6.69 -0.23
C GLN A 38 8.27 -5.71 -1.10
N GLY A 39 7.63 -4.65 -1.61
CA GLY A 39 8.32 -3.63 -2.39
C GLY A 39 8.61 -4.03 -3.82
N LYS A 40 7.69 -4.75 -4.46
CA LYS A 40 7.79 -5.06 -5.88
C LYS A 40 7.99 -3.77 -6.68
N LYS A 41 8.99 -3.77 -7.56
CA LYS A 41 9.38 -2.61 -8.38
C LYS A 41 8.24 -2.06 -9.26
N THR A 42 7.32 -2.93 -9.67
CA THR A 42 6.20 -2.57 -10.55
C THR A 42 4.86 -3.03 -9.96
N LEU A 43 3.95 -2.08 -9.81
CA LEU A 43 2.59 -2.25 -9.32
C LEU A 43 1.66 -1.35 -10.13
N ARG A 44 0.39 -1.73 -10.26
CA ARG A 44 -0.58 -0.88 -10.93
C ARG A 44 -1.06 0.21 -9.96
N LEU A 45 -1.02 1.46 -10.42
CA LEU A 45 -1.31 2.65 -9.61
C LEU A 45 -2.76 2.67 -9.11
N ASP A 46 -3.72 2.26 -9.95
CA ASP A 46 -5.13 2.11 -9.58
C ASP A 46 -5.29 1.25 -8.32
N LYS A 47 -4.59 0.11 -8.28
CA LYS A 47 -4.65 -0.83 -7.15
C LYS A 47 -3.90 -0.34 -5.92
N VAL A 48 -2.85 0.46 -6.11
CA VAL A 48 -2.20 1.13 -4.98
C VAL A 48 -3.17 2.14 -4.35
N ASN A 49 -3.88 2.92 -5.17
CA ASN A 49 -4.88 3.86 -4.69
C ASN A 49 -6.08 3.15 -4.03
N ASP A 50 -6.56 2.01 -4.54
CA ASP A 50 -7.60 1.20 -3.88
C ASP A 50 -7.21 0.83 -2.43
N VAL A 51 -5.95 0.43 -2.23
CA VAL A 51 -5.43 0.10 -0.88
C VAL A 51 -5.26 1.35 -0.02
N LEU A 52 -4.73 2.44 -0.58
CA LEU A 52 -4.51 3.69 0.15
C LEU A 52 -5.82 4.39 0.55
N ALA A 53 -6.88 4.23 -0.24
CA ALA A 53 -8.21 4.79 0.04
C ALA A 53 -8.78 4.28 1.37
N LEU A 54 -8.48 3.03 1.76
CA LEU A 54 -8.85 2.49 3.08
C LEU A 54 -8.26 3.27 4.25
N PHE A 55 -7.15 3.96 4.02
CA PHE A 55 -6.46 4.76 5.02
C PHE A 55 -6.67 6.27 4.79
N GLY A 56 -7.59 6.64 3.89
CA GLY A 56 -7.83 8.04 3.50
C GLY A 56 -6.62 8.68 2.83
N LYS A 57 -5.88 7.92 2.03
CA LYS A 57 -4.67 8.36 1.31
C LYS A 57 -4.79 8.09 -0.18
N GLU A 58 -3.97 8.78 -0.95
CA GLU A 58 -3.80 8.58 -2.40
C GLU A 58 -2.33 8.82 -2.78
N VAL A 59 -1.93 8.30 -3.94
CA VAL A 59 -0.62 8.62 -4.51
C VAL A 59 -0.63 10.04 -5.08
N GLY A 60 0.38 10.83 -4.72
CA GLY A 60 0.56 12.19 -5.20
C GLY A 60 1.99 12.47 -5.64
N VAL A 61 2.18 13.60 -6.31
CA VAL A 61 3.51 14.10 -6.68
C VAL A 61 4.19 14.62 -5.41
N ILE A 62 5.44 14.19 -5.20
CA ILE A 62 6.32 14.70 -4.15
C ILE A 62 7.62 15.18 -4.77
N ASP A 63 8.24 16.17 -4.15
CA ASP A 63 9.59 16.60 -4.56
C ASP A 63 10.56 15.45 -4.35
N GLN A 64 11.31 15.13 -5.40
CA GLN A 64 12.37 14.15 -5.30
C GLN A 64 13.61 14.84 -4.71
N THR A 65 13.96 14.49 -3.48
CA THR A 65 15.26 14.88 -2.92
C THR A 65 16.34 14.25 -3.78
N ARG A 66 17.03 15.07 -4.58
CA ARG A 66 18.25 14.67 -5.27
C ARG A 66 19.38 14.80 -4.26
N GLU A 67 19.83 13.67 -3.72
CA GLU A 67 21.16 13.59 -3.09
C GLU A 67 22.25 13.67 -4.16
#